data_AF-A0A1X2FLJ4-F1
#
_entry.id   AF-A0A1X2FLJ4-F1
#
_cell.length_a   1.000
_cell.length_b   1.000
_cell.length_c   1.000
_cell.angle_alpha   90.00
_cell.angle_beta   90.00
_cell.angle_gamma   90.00
#
_symmetry.space_group_name_H-M   'P 1'
#
loop_
_entity.id
_entity.type
_entity.pdbx_description
1 polymer ?
#
loop_
_entity_poly.entity_id
_entity_poly.type
_entity_poly.pdbx_seq_one_letter_code
_entity_poly.pdbx_strand_id
1 'polypeptide(L)'
;MSGFVRFVDGDWSWNSSMTRIMFDLLEDRLPDGDRKAEIVELRDNNVLMLDLRDPSQDQLVAIIANELNDYLAGRFDADARRDFERGYSELLRLAAAQHRRNTEQDGGGPTIA
;
A
#
# COMPACT_ATOMS: atom_id res chain seq x y z
N MET A 1 14.32 1.64 -12.36
CA MET A 1 13.95 0.53 -11.45
C MET A 1 12.45 0.61 -11.20
N SER A 2 11.78 -0.50 -10.92
CA SER A 2 10.33 -0.59 -10.71
C SER A 2 10.03 -1.42 -9.47
N GLY A 3 9.12 -0.96 -8.61
CA GLY A 3 8.65 -1.73 -7.46
C GLY A 3 7.64 -2.79 -7.87
N PHE A 4 7.48 -3.79 -7.01
CA PHE A 4 6.56 -4.91 -7.16
C PHE A 4 5.88 -5.17 -5.82
N VAL A 5 4.56 -5.13 -5.78
CA VAL A 5 3.77 -5.31 -4.56
C VAL A 5 2.74 -6.40 -4.81
N ARG A 6 2.68 -7.40 -3.94
CA ARG A 6 1.80 -8.57 -4.13
C ARG A 6 0.55 -8.45 -3.28
N PHE A 7 -0.60 -8.64 -3.90
CA PHE A 7 -1.89 -8.80 -3.25
C PHE A 7 -2.49 -10.16 -3.66
N VAL A 8 -3.54 -10.62 -2.97
CA VAL A 8 -4.19 -11.89 -3.32
C VAL A 8 -4.82 -11.82 -4.72
N ASP A 9 -5.34 -10.64 -5.11
CA ASP A 9 -6.00 -10.41 -6.40
C ASP A 9 -5.07 -10.08 -7.56
N GLY A 10 -3.78 -9.97 -7.31
CA GLY A 10 -2.81 -9.63 -8.33
C GLY A 10 -1.63 -8.85 -7.80
N ASP A 11 -0.67 -8.65 -8.68
CA ASP A 11 0.54 -7.92 -8.40
C ASP A 11 0.43 -6.50 -8.97
N TRP A 12 0.88 -5.51 -8.20
CA TRP A 12 1.08 -4.15 -8.66
C TRP A 12 2.56 -3.94 -8.99
N SER A 13 2.87 -3.43 -10.17
CA SER A 13 4.25 -3.08 -10.54
C SER A 13 4.31 -1.79 -11.32
N TRP A 14 5.06 -0.82 -10.83
CA TRP A 14 5.15 0.51 -11.45
C TRP A 14 6.56 1.08 -11.38
N ASN A 15 6.77 2.24 -12.01
CA ASN A 15 8.07 2.90 -12.06
C ASN A 15 8.60 3.30 -10.66
N SER A 16 9.90 3.62 -10.59
CA SER A 16 10.60 3.97 -9.34
C SER A 16 9.98 5.18 -8.63
N SER A 17 9.48 6.17 -9.38
CA SER A 17 8.91 7.38 -8.80
C SER A 17 7.62 7.06 -8.04
N MET A 18 6.70 6.32 -8.64
CA MET A 18 5.45 5.91 -7.98
C MET A 18 5.69 4.93 -6.83
N THR A 19 6.67 4.04 -7.00
CA THR A 19 7.10 3.12 -5.93
C THR A 19 7.59 3.92 -4.72
N ARG A 20 8.43 4.94 -4.96
CA ARG A 20 8.93 5.82 -3.90
C ARG A 20 7.80 6.57 -3.19
N ILE A 21 6.84 7.12 -3.94
CA ILE A 21 5.67 7.82 -3.35
C ILE A 21 4.89 6.91 -2.40
N MET A 22 4.70 5.63 -2.76
CA MET A 22 4.05 4.66 -1.88
C MET A 22 4.86 4.42 -0.59
N PHE A 23 6.19 4.27 -0.69
CA PHE A 23 7.03 4.10 0.49
C PHE A 23 7.06 5.36 1.38
N ASP A 24 7.11 6.55 0.79
CA ASP A 24 7.07 7.81 1.53
C ASP A 24 5.72 7.99 2.25
N LEU A 25 4.60 7.54 1.64
CA LEU A 25 3.31 7.45 2.33
C LEU A 25 3.38 6.53 3.56
N LEU A 26 3.92 5.32 3.39
CA LEU A 26 3.99 4.34 4.48
C LEU A 26 4.86 4.84 5.63
N GLU A 27 6.01 5.44 5.34
CA GLU A 27 6.86 6.05 6.37
C GLU A 27 6.15 7.18 7.13
N ASP A 28 5.46 8.07 6.40
CA ASP A 28 4.79 9.23 7.00
C ASP A 28 3.59 8.83 7.89
N ARG A 29 2.94 7.70 7.61
CA ARG A 29 1.71 7.27 8.30
C ARG A 29 1.91 6.19 9.34
N LEU A 30 2.97 5.39 9.23
CA LEU A 30 3.27 4.40 10.24
C LEU A 30 3.69 5.06 11.56
N PRO A 31 3.23 4.53 12.71
CA PRO A 31 3.79 4.92 13.99
C PRO A 31 5.27 4.54 14.07
N ASP A 32 6.03 5.26 14.88
CA ASP A 32 7.44 4.92 15.09
C ASP A 32 7.57 3.53 15.73
N GLY A 33 8.45 2.71 15.16
CA GLY A 33 8.68 1.32 15.59
C GLY A 33 9.33 0.47 14.50
N ASP A 34 9.52 -0.81 14.80
CA ASP A 34 10.23 -1.76 13.92
C ASP A 34 9.63 -1.83 12.52
N ARG A 35 8.29 -1.71 12.43
CA ARG A 35 7.57 -1.76 11.16
C ARG A 35 7.90 -0.57 10.25
N LYS A 36 7.99 0.64 10.81
CA LYS A 36 8.41 1.83 10.06
C LYS A 36 9.88 1.73 9.66
N ALA A 37 10.73 1.24 10.55
CA ALA A 37 12.14 1.03 10.26
C ALA A 37 12.35 0.05 9.09
N GLU A 38 11.58 -1.05 9.06
CA GLU A 38 11.57 -2.01 7.95
C GLU A 38 11.19 -1.33 6.62
N ILE A 39 10.11 -0.54 6.59
CA ILE A 39 9.68 0.19 5.39
C ILE A 39 10.76 1.18 4.90
N VAL A 40 11.40 1.90 5.82
CA VAL A 40 12.51 2.82 5.50
C VAL A 40 13.70 2.05 4.94
N GLU A 41 14.06 0.92 5.54
CA GLU A 41 15.14 0.06 5.05
C GLU A 41 14.85 -0.49 3.66
N LEU A 42 13.61 -0.95 3.40
CA LEU A 42 13.19 -1.42 2.08
C LEU A 42 13.28 -0.30 1.04
N ARG A 43 12.85 0.91 1.38
CA ARG A 43 12.95 2.08 0.50
C ARG A 43 14.41 2.41 0.19
N ASP A 44 15.24 2.52 1.21
CA ASP A 44 16.62 3.00 1.10
C ASP A 44 17.51 1.99 0.37
N ASN A 45 17.23 0.69 0.53
CA ASN A 45 17.91 -0.39 -0.19
C ASN A 45 17.32 -0.66 -1.58
N ASN A 46 16.33 0.14 -2.04
CA ASN A 46 15.61 -0.07 -3.30
C ASN A 46 15.03 -1.48 -3.44
N VAL A 47 14.55 -2.06 -2.34
CA VAL A 47 13.98 -3.40 -2.36
C VAL A 47 12.73 -3.40 -3.24
N LEU A 48 12.75 -4.30 -4.21
CA LEU A 48 11.81 -4.31 -5.32
C LEU A 48 10.51 -5.06 -5.00
N MET A 49 10.38 -5.71 -3.85
CA MET A 49 9.25 -6.58 -3.54
C MET A 49 8.68 -6.34 -2.14
N LEU A 50 7.37 -6.08 -2.06
CA LEU A 50 6.59 -6.06 -0.83
C LEU A 50 5.43 -7.06 -0.95
N ASP A 51 5.29 -7.99 -0.02
CA ASP A 51 4.21 -8.97 -0.03
C ASP A 51 3.14 -8.58 0.99
N LEU A 52 1.95 -8.21 0.51
CA LEU A 52 0.83 -7.73 1.33
C LEU A 52 -0.32 -8.74 1.41
N ARG A 53 -0.09 -10.00 0.99
CA ARG A 53 -1.13 -11.05 0.96
C ARG A 53 -1.51 -11.56 2.34
N ASP A 54 -0.59 -11.50 3.30
CA ASP A 54 -0.80 -12.00 4.66
C ASP A 54 -1.64 -10.99 5.48
N PRO A 55 -2.65 -11.44 6.26
CA PRO A 55 -3.47 -10.56 7.09
C PRO A 55 -2.68 -9.71 8.10
N SER A 56 -1.51 -10.17 8.57
CA SER A 56 -0.62 -9.37 9.43
C SER A 56 -0.12 -8.08 8.76
N GLN A 57 -0.24 -7.98 7.43
CA GLN A 57 0.13 -6.82 6.64
C GLN A 57 -0.99 -5.78 6.55
N ASP A 58 -2.17 -6.04 7.15
CA ASP A 58 -3.36 -5.20 6.96
C ASP A 58 -3.14 -3.73 7.33
N GLN A 59 -2.29 -3.42 8.31
CA GLN A 59 -1.95 -2.04 8.63
C GLN A 59 -1.37 -1.27 7.42
N LEU A 60 -0.47 -1.91 6.65
CA LEU A 60 0.10 -1.31 5.44
C LEU A 60 -0.96 -1.18 4.34
N VAL A 61 -1.77 -2.23 4.19
CA VAL A 61 -2.85 -2.27 3.20
C VAL A 61 -3.89 -1.18 3.47
N ALA A 62 -4.28 -1.00 4.73
CA ALA A 62 -5.25 0.00 5.17
C ALA A 62 -4.73 1.43 4.94
N ILE A 63 -3.45 1.71 5.24
CA ILE A 63 -2.84 3.01 4.94
C ILE A 63 -2.91 3.30 3.43
N ILE A 64 -2.53 2.32 2.59
CA ILE A 64 -2.57 2.49 1.12
C ILE A 64 -4.00 2.72 0.65
N ALA A 65 -4.95 1.89 1.09
CA ALA A 65 -6.34 1.94 0.64
C ALA A 65 -7.06 3.23 1.05
N ASN A 66 -6.78 3.73 2.26
CA ASN A 66 -7.53 4.82 2.85
C ASN A 66 -6.85 6.19 2.71
N GLU A 67 -5.52 6.25 2.62
CA GLU A 67 -4.79 7.52 2.76
C GLU A 67 -4.03 7.96 1.50
N LEU A 68 -3.82 7.08 0.53
CA LEU A 68 -3.01 7.40 -0.66
C LEU A 68 -3.58 8.56 -1.48
N ASN A 69 -4.90 8.62 -1.67
CA ASN A 69 -5.53 9.71 -2.43
C ASN A 69 -5.31 11.08 -1.78
N ASP A 70 -5.53 11.17 -0.46
CA ASP A 70 -5.36 12.41 0.29
C ASP A 70 -3.89 12.81 0.36
N TYR A 71 -2.99 11.83 0.52
CA TYR A 71 -1.55 12.03 0.50
C TYR A 71 -1.06 12.64 -0.82
N LEU A 72 -1.55 12.11 -1.95
CA LEU A 72 -1.26 12.62 -3.27
C LEU A 72 -1.84 14.03 -3.48
N ALA A 73 -3.09 14.26 -3.07
CA ALA A 73 -3.74 15.56 -3.19
C ALA A 73 -3.04 16.66 -2.40
N GLY A 74 -2.41 16.33 -1.27
CA GLY A 74 -1.62 17.27 -0.48
C GLY A 74 -0.23 17.61 -1.05
N ARG A 75 0.30 16.82 -1.99
CA ARG A 75 1.67 16.95 -2.51
C ARG A 75 1.78 17.33 -3.97
N PHE A 76 0.76 16.99 -4.76
CA PHE A 76 0.78 17.14 -6.21
C PHE A 76 -0.47 17.89 -6.66
N ASP A 77 -0.29 18.80 -7.62
CA ASP A 77 -1.42 19.42 -8.31
C ASP A 77 -2.19 18.38 -9.16
N ALA A 78 -3.29 18.81 -9.78
CA ALA A 78 -4.13 17.92 -10.58
C ALA A 78 -3.42 17.37 -11.82
N ASP A 79 -2.55 18.17 -12.45
CA ASP A 79 -1.86 17.78 -13.68
C ASP A 79 -0.77 16.75 -13.39
N ALA A 80 0.03 16.97 -12.34
CA ALA A 80 1.05 16.03 -11.87
C ALA A 80 0.43 14.70 -11.39
N ARG A 81 -0.76 14.72 -10.76
CA ARG A 81 -1.46 13.48 -10.38
C ARG A 81 -1.89 12.68 -11.59
N ARG A 82 -2.25 13.33 -12.71
CA ARG A 82 -2.69 12.66 -13.93
C ARG A 82 -1.62 11.72 -14.50
N ASP A 83 -0.35 12.10 -14.38
CA ASP A 83 0.78 11.28 -14.83
C ASP A 83 0.91 9.96 -14.05
N PHE A 84 0.40 9.92 -12.81
CA PHE A 84 0.42 8.74 -11.93
C PHE A 84 -0.93 8.04 -11.80
N GLU A 85 -1.99 8.57 -12.41
CA GLU A 85 -3.39 8.14 -12.21
C GLU A 85 -3.58 6.65 -12.40
N ARG A 86 -3.06 6.12 -13.51
CA ARG A 86 -3.14 4.68 -13.79
C ARG A 86 -2.44 3.84 -12.71
N GLY A 87 -1.30 4.33 -12.21
CA GLY A 87 -0.50 3.65 -11.19
C GLY A 87 -1.20 3.61 -9.84
N TYR A 88 -1.62 4.77 -9.32
CA TYR A 88 -2.27 4.82 -8.00
C TYR A 88 -3.68 4.24 -8.02
N SER A 89 -4.44 4.36 -9.11
CA SER A 89 -5.80 3.81 -9.16
C SER A 89 -5.80 2.28 -9.08
N GLU A 90 -4.83 1.64 -9.73
CA GLU A 90 -4.69 0.18 -9.64
C GLU A 90 -4.19 -0.26 -8.25
N LEU A 91 -3.24 0.48 -7.67
CA LEU A 91 -2.77 0.23 -6.31
C LEU A 91 -3.91 0.32 -5.29
N LEU A 92 -4.73 1.36 -5.38
CA LEU A 92 -5.92 1.55 -4.54
C LEU A 92 -6.92 0.41 -4.70
N ARG A 93 -7.20 0.01 -5.95
CA ARG A 93 -8.13 -1.09 -6.24
C ARG A 93 -7.68 -2.39 -5.56
N LEU A 94 -6.40 -2.74 -5.68
CA LEU A 94 -5.82 -3.94 -5.10
C LEU A 94 -5.79 -3.87 -3.57
N ALA A 95 -5.35 -2.74 -3.00
CA ALA A 95 -5.30 -2.54 -1.55
C ALA A 95 -6.69 -2.58 -0.92
N ALA A 96 -7.69 -1.92 -1.52
CA ALA A 96 -9.07 -1.94 -1.01
C ALA A 96 -9.72 -3.33 -1.08
N ALA A 97 -9.34 -4.15 -2.06
CA ALA A 97 -9.79 -5.55 -2.14
C ALA A 97 -9.12 -6.42 -1.07
N GLN A 98 -7.81 -6.27 -0.86
CA GLN A 98 -7.08 -6.98 0.19
C GLN A 98 -7.55 -6.59 1.60
N HIS A 99 -7.76 -5.30 1.86
CA HIS A 99 -8.23 -4.81 3.16
C HIS A 99 -9.60 -5.41 3.52
N ARG A 100 -10.56 -5.40 2.57
CA ARG A 100 -11.86 -6.07 2.76
C ARG A 100 -11.70 -7.54 3.11
N ARG A 101 -10.85 -8.28 2.40
CA ARG A 101 -10.60 -9.70 2.72
C ARG A 101 -10.08 -9.91 4.13
N ASN A 102 -9.10 -9.11 4.54
CA ASN A 102 -8.52 -9.22 5.88
C ASN A 102 -9.60 -8.95 6.95
N THR A 103 -10.45 -7.94 6.76
CA THR A 103 -11.55 -7.63 7.68
C THR A 103 -12.67 -8.68 7.71
N GLU A 104 -12.96 -9.32 6.57
CA GLU A 104 -13.95 -10.41 6.48
C GLU A 104 -13.45 -11.71 7.12
N GLN A 105 -12.13 -11.94 7.09
CA GLN A 105 -11.49 -13.10 7.72
C GLN A 105 -11.43 -12.98 9.25
N ASP A 106 -11.21 -11.77 9.77
CA ASP A 106 -11.23 -11.50 11.22
C ASP A 106 -12.65 -11.54 11.82
N GLY A 107 -13.68 -11.32 11.01
CA GLY A 107 -15.10 -11.40 11.42
C GLY A 107 -15.71 -12.81 11.41
N GLY A 108 -14.96 -13.83 10.96
CA GLY A 108 -15.45 -15.19 10.65
C GLY A 108 -15.33 -16.23 11.77
N GLY A 109 -15.39 -15.83 13.05
CA GLY A 109 -15.53 -16.80 14.15
C GLY A 109 -16.93 -17.48 14.10
N PRO A 110 -17.05 -18.81 14.29
CA PRO A 110 -18.33 -19.48 14.12
C PRO A 110 -19.33 -19.00 15.17
N THR A 111 -20.44 -18.42 14.71
CA THR A 111 -21.65 -18.31 15.53
C THR A 111 -22.18 -19.72 15.73
N ILE A 112 -21.83 -20.34 16.85
CA ILE A 112 -22.48 -21.56 17.32
C ILE A 112 -23.82 -21.09 17.89
N ALA A 113 -24.91 -21.42 17.20
CA ALA A 113 -26.27 -21.42 17.72
C ALA A 113 -26.74 -22.88 17.85
#